data_AF-A0A920HXL6-F1
#
_entry.id   AF-A0A920HXL6-F1
#
_cell.length_a   1.000
_cell.length_b   1.000
_cell.length_c   1.000
_cell.angle_alpha   90.00
_cell.angle_beta   90.00
_cell.angle_gamma   90.00
#
_symmetry.space_group_name_H-M   'P 1'
#
loop_
_entity.id
_entity.type
_entity.pdbx_description
1 polymer ?
#
loop_
_entity_poly.entity_id
_entity_poly.type
_entity_poly.pdbx_seq_one_letter_code
_entity_poly.pdbx_strand_id
1 'polypeptide(L)'
;MPFTQFTNLDFDDIKVQIKDFLRSNSNFTDFDFEGSNFSVLIDALAYNTYINAFNANLVANESFLDSATIRENVISFARNIGYVPRSKTAATATINIGDINLGATNDNTPKFLTLRSGLVCVGNVENTTYRFSIPDEITSSRVRDIGGTSFAQFDDPISVYEGTLLQRVYRVDTTKEQRYIIDSPNIDSSTLRVYVKGASDVGLGRKYSMVDNILNIDKNSEIYLAQEVQDEKYEILFGDGLFGRKLENNSIITARYIVTDGETGNGPSQFSFQGSFTKSDGTLFTPSDNVVITTVNNASNGAEVEDVSSIKYFAPRLYSAQYRAVTPRDYEAIIGTIFPQTESVAVVGGEELDPPQFGKVQISIKPKNGTFVSDFDKSQIKNKLKSYAIAGINSEIVDLKILYVEINSTIYYNPSQIASAADH
;
A
#
# COMPACT_ATOMS: atom_id res chain seq x y z
N MET A 1 10.68 -25.93 -6.74
CA MET A 1 10.86 -26.68 -8.01
C MET A 1 9.48 -26.90 -8.60
N PRO A 2 9.21 -26.52 -9.86
CA PRO A 2 7.90 -26.75 -10.45
C PRO A 2 7.70 -28.26 -10.65
N PHE A 3 6.70 -28.81 -9.98
CA PHE A 3 6.25 -30.19 -10.14
C PHE A 3 5.31 -30.26 -11.34
N THR A 4 5.86 -30.54 -12.53
CA THR A 4 5.31 -31.42 -13.60
C THR A 4 6.10 -31.16 -14.87
N GLN A 5 7.02 -32.06 -15.19
CA GLN A 5 7.67 -32.10 -16.50
C GLN A 5 6.74 -32.88 -17.45
N PHE A 6 5.73 -32.22 -18.01
CA PHE A 6 5.19 -32.65 -19.31
C PHE A 6 6.09 -32.01 -20.36
N THR A 7 7.00 -32.82 -20.91
CA THR A 7 8.10 -32.39 -21.78
C THR A 7 7.68 -31.94 -23.16
N ASN A 8 6.44 -32.21 -23.57
CA ASN A 8 5.98 -31.94 -24.94
C ASN A 8 4.69 -31.11 -24.90
N LEU A 9 4.87 -29.79 -24.88
CA LEU A 9 3.78 -28.83 -25.08
C LEU A 9 3.72 -28.33 -26.52
N ASP A 10 4.65 -28.72 -27.40
CA ASP A 10 4.59 -28.30 -28.79
C ASP A 10 3.43 -28.98 -29.52
N PHE A 11 2.77 -28.24 -30.40
CA PHE A 11 1.61 -28.70 -31.15
C PHE A 11 1.94 -29.97 -31.96
N ASP A 12 3.10 -29.97 -32.62
CA ASP A 12 3.54 -31.09 -33.46
C ASP A 12 3.80 -32.35 -32.63
N ASP A 13 4.37 -32.20 -31.43
CA ASP A 13 4.61 -33.33 -30.54
C ASP A 13 3.30 -33.91 -29.98
N ILE A 14 2.34 -33.06 -29.62
CA ILE A 14 1.01 -33.48 -29.16
C ILE A 14 0.30 -34.26 -30.29
N LYS A 15 0.40 -33.78 -31.53
CA LYS A 15 -0.13 -34.47 -32.71
C LYS A 15 0.48 -35.85 -32.88
N VAL A 16 1.80 -35.98 -32.75
CA VAL A 16 2.50 -37.28 -32.83
C VAL A 16 2.03 -38.22 -31.71
N GLN A 17 1.93 -37.74 -30.47
CA GLN A 17 1.44 -38.55 -29.35
C GLN A 17 0.00 -39.05 -29.54
N ILE A 18 -0.90 -38.21 -30.05
CA ILE A 18 -2.28 -38.61 -30.37
C ILE A 18 -2.29 -39.68 -31.46
N LYS A 19 -1.45 -39.55 -32.50
CA LYS A 19 -1.31 -40.58 -33.55
C LYS A 19 -0.82 -41.91 -32.96
N ASP A 20 0.18 -41.89 -32.10
CA ASP A 20 0.73 -43.11 -31.48
C ASP A 20 -0.25 -43.76 -30.49
N PHE A 21 -1.05 -42.97 -29.77
CA PHE A 21 -2.14 -43.47 -28.93
C PHE A 21 -3.23 -44.17 -29.77
N LEU A 22 -3.64 -43.57 -30.89
CA LEU A 22 -4.64 -44.17 -31.79
C LEU A 22 -4.12 -45.46 -32.45
N ARG A 23 -2.84 -45.54 -32.79
CA ARG A 23 -2.21 -46.75 -33.34
C ARG A 23 -2.14 -47.90 -32.35
N SER A 24 -1.97 -47.61 -31.05
CA SER A 24 -1.74 -48.65 -30.02
C SER A 24 -3.02 -49.14 -29.34
N ASN A 25 -4.05 -48.29 -29.24
CA ASN A 25 -5.19 -48.54 -28.35
C ASN A 25 -6.57 -48.46 -29.02
N SER A 26 -6.62 -48.42 -30.36
CA SER A 26 -7.88 -48.33 -31.09
C SER A 26 -8.04 -49.44 -32.13
N ASN A 27 -9.29 -49.70 -32.53
CA ASN A 27 -9.62 -50.61 -33.63
C ASN A 27 -9.20 -50.06 -35.02
N PHE A 28 -8.47 -48.94 -35.07
CA PHE A 28 -8.02 -48.24 -36.29
C PHE A 28 -6.52 -48.44 -36.56
N THR A 29 -5.93 -49.59 -36.18
CA THR A 29 -4.51 -49.89 -36.42
C THR A 29 -4.09 -49.79 -37.88
N ASP A 30 -5.02 -50.03 -38.81
CA ASP A 30 -4.79 -50.10 -40.25
C ASP A 30 -5.10 -48.78 -40.98
N PHE A 31 -5.48 -47.72 -40.27
CA PHE A 31 -5.80 -46.42 -40.87
C PHE A 31 -4.56 -45.56 -41.10
N ASP A 32 -4.49 -44.93 -42.28
CA ASP A 32 -3.49 -43.91 -42.58
C ASP A 32 -3.91 -42.56 -41.98
N PHE A 33 -3.25 -42.18 -40.88
CA PHE A 33 -3.48 -40.93 -40.16
C PHE A 33 -2.86 -39.70 -40.83
N GLU A 34 -2.21 -39.85 -41.99
CA GLU A 34 -1.81 -38.73 -42.86
C GLU A 34 -2.87 -38.40 -43.93
N GLY A 35 -3.91 -39.23 -44.07
CA GLY A 35 -5.02 -39.00 -44.97
C GLY A 35 -5.85 -37.76 -44.59
N SER A 36 -6.14 -36.92 -45.60
CA SER A 36 -6.68 -35.55 -45.48
C SER A 36 -7.79 -35.36 -44.43
N ASN A 37 -8.83 -36.20 -44.41
CA ASN A 37 -9.95 -36.01 -43.48
C ASN A 37 -9.63 -36.39 -42.02
N PHE A 38 -8.80 -37.42 -41.81
CA PHE A 38 -8.39 -37.83 -40.46
C PHE A 38 -7.30 -36.92 -39.90
N SER A 39 -6.39 -36.41 -40.75
CA SER A 39 -5.40 -35.42 -40.32
C SER A 39 -6.08 -34.16 -39.78
N VAL A 40 -7.10 -33.64 -40.47
CA VAL A 40 -7.82 -32.43 -40.01
C VAL A 40 -8.50 -32.65 -38.64
N LEU A 41 -9.03 -33.85 -38.39
CA LEU A 41 -9.66 -34.17 -37.10
C LEU A 41 -8.61 -34.32 -35.98
N ILE A 42 -7.47 -34.94 -36.27
CA ILE A 42 -6.33 -35.01 -35.34
C ILE A 42 -5.77 -33.61 -35.07
N ASP A 43 -5.68 -32.76 -36.09
CA ASP A 43 -5.21 -31.37 -35.95
C ASP A 43 -6.15 -30.55 -35.06
N ALA A 44 -7.47 -30.71 -35.21
CA ALA A 44 -8.45 -30.07 -34.34
C ALA A 44 -8.37 -30.58 -32.88
N LEU A 45 -8.18 -31.88 -32.68
CA LEU A 45 -7.99 -32.48 -31.35
C LEU A 45 -6.67 -32.05 -30.71
N ALA A 46 -5.58 -32.04 -31.47
CA ALA A 46 -4.27 -31.56 -31.03
C ALA A 46 -4.33 -30.09 -30.64
N TYR A 47 -5.03 -29.26 -31.43
CA TYR A 47 -5.23 -27.85 -31.12
C TYR A 47 -6.04 -27.67 -29.82
N ASN A 48 -7.16 -28.39 -29.66
CA ASN A 48 -7.95 -28.34 -28.43
C ASN A 48 -7.14 -28.81 -27.21
N THR A 49 -6.35 -29.88 -27.37
CA THR A 49 -5.49 -30.43 -26.32
C THR A 49 -4.37 -29.45 -25.96
N TYR A 50 -3.74 -28.80 -26.94
CA TYR A 50 -2.72 -27.78 -26.74
C TYR A 50 -3.25 -26.61 -25.90
N ILE A 51 -4.42 -26.06 -26.28
CA ILE A 51 -5.05 -24.96 -25.53
C ILE A 51 -5.44 -25.40 -24.12
N ASN A 52 -6.00 -26.59 -23.95
CA ASN A 52 -6.36 -27.12 -22.62
C ASN A 52 -5.12 -27.37 -21.75
N ALA A 53 -4.04 -27.92 -22.33
CA ALA A 53 -2.79 -28.17 -21.63
C ALA A 53 -2.12 -26.86 -21.20
N PHE A 54 -2.11 -25.85 -22.07
CA PHE A 54 -1.63 -24.52 -21.75
C PHE A 54 -2.45 -23.88 -20.61
N ASN A 55 -3.78 -23.90 -20.72
CA ASN A 55 -4.67 -23.38 -19.68
C ASN A 55 -4.50 -24.12 -18.34
N ALA A 56 -4.38 -25.45 -18.36
CA ALA A 56 -4.13 -26.25 -17.17
C ALA A 56 -2.77 -25.93 -16.54
N ASN A 57 -1.73 -25.72 -17.35
CA ASN A 57 -0.41 -25.32 -16.88
C ASN A 57 -0.44 -23.93 -16.22
N LEU A 58 -1.11 -22.96 -16.86
CA LEU A 58 -1.32 -21.64 -16.28
C LEU A 58 -2.06 -21.72 -14.94
N VAL A 59 -3.19 -22.45 -14.88
CA VAL A 59 -3.94 -22.64 -13.63
C VAL A 59 -3.09 -23.30 -12.55
N ALA A 60 -2.30 -24.32 -12.89
CA ALA A 60 -1.41 -25.00 -11.95
C ALA A 60 -0.31 -24.06 -11.42
N ASN A 61 0.31 -23.26 -12.29
CA ASN A 61 1.31 -22.27 -11.88
C ASN A 61 0.68 -21.17 -11.00
N GLU A 62 -0.54 -20.75 -11.30
CA GLU A 62 -1.28 -19.76 -10.51
C GLU A 62 -1.85 -20.33 -9.19
N SER A 63 -1.76 -21.64 -8.94
CA SER A 63 -2.27 -22.29 -7.73
C SER A 63 -1.28 -22.29 -6.56
N PHE A 64 -0.01 -21.89 -6.77
CA PHE A 64 1.00 -21.83 -5.71
C PHE A 64 1.63 -20.43 -5.63
N LEU A 65 1.89 -19.97 -4.41
CA LEU A 65 2.45 -18.64 -4.14
C LEU A 65 3.75 -18.37 -4.91
N ASP A 66 4.67 -19.35 -4.95
CA ASP A 66 5.98 -19.16 -5.56
C ASP A 66 5.90 -19.04 -7.09
N SER A 67 5.03 -19.80 -7.75
CA SER A 67 4.88 -19.83 -9.22
C SER A 67 3.87 -18.84 -9.76
N ALA A 68 2.93 -18.35 -8.95
CA ALA A 68 1.87 -17.44 -9.39
C ALA A 68 2.47 -16.14 -9.93
N THR A 69 2.12 -15.78 -11.15
CA THR A 69 2.58 -14.55 -11.82
C THR A 69 1.56 -13.43 -11.70
N ILE A 70 0.28 -13.78 -11.61
CA ILE A 70 -0.80 -12.81 -11.51
C ILE A 70 -0.84 -12.26 -10.07
N ARG A 71 -0.78 -10.93 -9.95
CA ARG A 71 -0.79 -10.20 -8.66
C ARG A 71 -1.95 -10.63 -7.77
N GLU A 72 -3.18 -10.62 -8.27
CA GLU A 72 -4.38 -10.97 -7.48
C GLU A 72 -4.29 -12.36 -6.82
N ASN A 73 -3.72 -13.36 -7.52
CA ASN A 73 -3.54 -14.69 -6.97
C ASN A 73 -2.51 -14.69 -5.84
N VAL A 74 -1.37 -14.03 -6.05
CA VAL A 74 -0.32 -13.87 -5.03
C VAL A 74 -0.89 -13.19 -3.78
N ILE A 75 -1.70 -12.15 -3.94
CA ILE A 75 -2.34 -11.44 -2.83
C ILE A 75 -3.35 -12.31 -2.10
N SER A 76 -4.16 -13.08 -2.82
CA SER A 76 -5.11 -14.01 -2.21
C SER A 76 -4.40 -15.05 -1.34
N PHE A 77 -3.24 -15.57 -1.79
CA PHE A 77 -2.41 -16.46 -0.99
C PHE A 77 -1.74 -15.76 0.19
N ALA A 78 -1.16 -14.57 -0.02
CA ALA A 78 -0.56 -13.77 1.03
C ALA A 78 -1.59 -13.48 2.14
N ARG A 79 -2.82 -13.15 1.76
CA ARG A 79 -3.95 -12.96 2.67
C ARG A 79 -4.28 -14.21 3.47
N ASN A 80 -4.27 -15.40 2.86
CA ASN A 80 -4.55 -16.65 3.58
C ASN A 80 -3.55 -16.91 4.72
N ILE A 81 -2.30 -16.43 4.57
CA ILE A 81 -1.27 -16.50 5.62
C ILE A 81 -1.21 -15.23 6.46
N GLY A 82 -2.20 -14.34 6.33
CA GLY A 82 -2.35 -13.14 7.14
C GLY A 82 -1.45 -11.97 6.73
N TYR A 83 -0.78 -12.01 5.59
CA TYR A 83 -0.02 -10.88 5.04
C TYR A 83 -0.93 -10.01 4.17
N VAL A 84 -1.09 -8.74 4.53
CA VAL A 84 -1.78 -7.73 3.71
C VAL A 84 -0.72 -6.89 3.01
N PRO A 85 -0.59 -6.99 1.67
CA PRO A 85 0.34 -6.16 0.91
C PRO A 85 0.03 -4.68 1.11
N ARG A 86 1.07 -3.85 1.01
CA ARG A 86 0.85 -2.40 1.04
C ARG A 86 0.16 -1.90 -0.23
N SER A 87 -0.69 -0.91 -0.05
CA SER A 87 -1.17 -0.06 -1.13
C SER A 87 -0.09 0.89 -1.63
N LYS A 88 -0.41 1.63 -2.70
CA LYS A 88 0.29 2.86 -3.05
C LYS A 88 0.27 3.81 -1.84
N THR A 89 1.38 4.46 -1.52
CA THR A 89 1.53 5.32 -0.32
C THR A 89 1.76 6.75 -0.74
N ALA A 90 1.07 7.69 -0.10
CA ALA A 90 1.16 9.12 -0.39
C ALA A 90 2.44 9.74 0.16
N ALA A 91 3.05 10.65 -0.60
CA ALA A 91 4.15 11.46 -0.10
C ALA A 91 3.65 12.36 1.03
N THR A 92 4.30 12.29 2.18
CA THR A 92 3.91 13.01 3.39
C THR A 92 4.88 14.18 3.61
N ALA A 93 4.33 15.38 3.78
CA ALA A 93 5.08 16.55 4.23
C ALA A 93 4.59 17.01 5.60
N THR A 94 5.47 17.64 6.37
CA THR A 94 5.09 18.24 7.65
C THR A 94 5.21 19.75 7.54
N ILE A 95 4.10 20.46 7.74
CA ILE A 95 4.02 21.90 7.57
C ILE A 95 3.52 22.58 8.84
N ASN A 96 4.02 23.79 9.08
CA ASN A 96 3.47 24.72 10.05
C ASN A 96 2.69 25.79 9.29
N ILE A 97 1.45 26.00 9.69
CA ILE A 97 0.58 27.06 9.16
C ILE A 97 0.79 28.30 10.02
N GLY A 98 1.14 29.41 9.38
CA GLY A 98 1.28 30.70 10.06
C GLY A 98 -0.05 31.23 10.61
N ASP A 99 0.06 32.29 11.40
CA ASP A 99 -1.09 32.94 12.04
C ASP A 99 -2.15 33.39 11.02
N ILE A 100 -3.37 32.90 11.19
CA ILE A 100 -4.49 33.25 10.30
C ILE A 100 -5.21 34.46 10.84
N ASN A 101 -5.19 35.56 10.09
CA ASN A 101 -5.92 36.77 10.43
C ASN A 101 -7.43 36.55 10.32
N LEU A 102 -8.16 36.69 11.43
CA LEU A 102 -9.62 36.57 11.51
C LEU A 102 -10.34 37.93 11.37
N GLY A 103 -9.58 39.02 11.21
CA GLY A 103 -10.08 40.39 11.13
C GLY A 103 -10.18 41.07 12.49
N ALA A 104 -10.97 42.15 12.56
CA ALA A 104 -11.15 42.94 13.76
C ALA A 104 -11.85 42.15 14.87
N THR A 105 -11.30 42.19 16.08
CA THR A 105 -11.84 41.53 17.27
C THR A 105 -13.22 42.11 17.60
N ASN A 106 -14.25 41.27 17.56
CA ASN A 106 -15.62 41.63 17.94
C ASN A 106 -16.31 40.43 18.64
N ASP A 107 -17.52 40.63 19.16
CA ASP A 107 -18.26 39.57 19.87
C ASP A 107 -18.58 38.34 18.99
N ASN A 108 -18.49 38.48 17.66
CA ASN A 108 -18.67 37.40 16.68
C ASN A 108 -17.33 36.78 16.21
N THR A 109 -16.19 37.13 16.81
CA THR A 109 -14.91 36.49 16.51
C THR A 109 -14.96 35.03 16.95
N PRO A 110 -14.70 34.06 16.06
CA PRO A 110 -14.73 32.64 16.42
C PRO A 110 -13.60 32.31 17.41
N LYS A 111 -13.90 31.52 18.45
CA LYS A 111 -12.92 31.09 19.45
C LYS A 111 -11.93 30.04 18.92
N PHE A 112 -12.34 29.31 17.89
CA PHE A 112 -11.54 28.29 17.22
C PHE A 112 -11.81 28.35 15.72
N LEU A 113 -10.77 28.06 14.94
CA LEU A 113 -10.83 27.93 13.49
C LEU A 113 -10.49 26.48 13.11
N THR A 114 -11.33 25.85 12.29
CA THR A 114 -11.13 24.46 11.87
C THR A 114 -10.67 24.42 10.42
N LEU A 115 -9.50 23.85 10.16
CA LEU A 115 -9.07 23.51 8.79
C LEU A 115 -9.88 22.31 8.29
N ARG A 116 -10.54 22.48 7.15
CA ARG A 116 -11.39 21.43 6.58
C ARG A 116 -10.55 20.30 6.01
N SER A 117 -11.08 19.08 6.10
CA SER A 117 -10.52 17.92 5.41
C SER A 117 -10.59 18.12 3.90
N GLY A 118 -9.55 17.70 3.17
CA GLY A 118 -9.41 17.89 1.74
C GLY A 118 -8.13 18.65 1.40
N LEU A 119 -8.14 19.36 0.27
CA LEU A 119 -6.99 20.14 -0.21
C LEU A 119 -6.58 21.20 0.82
N VAL A 120 -5.30 21.24 1.17
CA VAL A 120 -4.72 22.23 2.10
C VAL A 120 -3.66 23.08 1.40
N CYS A 121 -2.77 22.45 0.65
CA CYS A 121 -1.69 23.16 -0.03
C CYS A 121 -1.32 22.51 -1.36
N VAL A 122 -0.58 23.25 -2.16
CA VAL A 122 0.01 22.78 -3.42
C VAL A 122 1.51 22.94 -3.33
N GLY A 123 2.24 21.86 -3.57
CA GLY A 123 3.69 21.84 -3.65
C GLY A 123 4.14 21.90 -5.10
N ASN A 124 5.31 22.49 -5.36
CA ASN A 124 5.93 22.49 -6.69
C ASN A 124 7.28 21.78 -6.66
N VAL A 125 7.51 20.91 -7.65
CA VAL A 125 8.80 20.28 -7.94
C VAL A 125 8.99 20.21 -9.45
N GLU A 126 10.17 20.63 -9.93
CA GLU A 126 10.59 20.46 -11.33
C GLU A 126 9.51 20.84 -12.38
N ASN A 127 8.81 21.97 -12.15
CA ASN A 127 7.70 22.49 -12.97
C ASN A 127 6.39 21.71 -12.92
N THR A 128 6.27 20.72 -12.04
CA THR A 128 5.03 19.96 -11.79
C THR A 128 4.42 20.39 -10.45
N THR A 129 3.11 20.56 -10.41
CA THR A 129 2.38 20.93 -9.18
C THR A 129 1.66 19.73 -8.60
N TYR A 130 1.96 19.40 -7.35
CA TYR A 130 1.33 18.32 -6.60
C TYR A 130 0.38 18.89 -5.55
N ARG A 131 -0.77 18.25 -5.39
CA ARG A 131 -1.80 18.66 -4.43
C ARG A 131 -1.60 17.90 -3.14
N PHE A 132 -1.73 18.58 -2.01
CA PHE A 132 -1.59 18.00 -0.69
C PHE A 132 -2.89 18.19 0.10
N SER A 133 -3.41 17.08 0.61
CA SER A 133 -4.67 16.97 1.30
C SER A 133 -4.51 16.41 2.71
N ILE A 134 -5.49 16.69 3.58
CA ILE A 134 -5.61 16.06 4.90
C ILE A 134 -6.91 15.23 4.98
N PRO A 135 -6.86 14.02 5.58
CA PRO A 135 -8.04 13.16 5.68
C PRO A 135 -8.99 13.55 6.82
N ASP A 136 -8.45 14.15 7.89
CA ASP A 136 -9.17 14.55 9.09
C ASP A 136 -9.16 16.09 9.23
N GLU A 137 -10.21 16.66 9.84
CA GLU A 137 -10.29 18.10 10.13
C GLU A 137 -9.39 18.47 11.32
N ILE A 138 -8.74 19.62 11.27
CA ILE A 138 -7.78 20.06 12.32
C ILE A 138 -8.25 21.39 12.90
N THR A 139 -8.50 21.42 14.20
CA THR A 139 -8.90 22.64 14.93
C THR A 139 -7.68 23.41 15.41
N SER A 140 -7.72 24.74 15.31
CA SER A 140 -6.69 25.64 15.85
C SER A 140 -6.54 25.49 17.36
N SER A 141 -5.31 25.61 17.85
CA SER A 141 -4.99 25.51 19.29
C SER A 141 -5.56 26.68 20.11
N ARG A 142 -5.46 27.90 19.57
CA ARG A 142 -5.93 29.13 20.22
C ARG A 142 -6.16 30.25 19.22
N VAL A 143 -6.98 31.22 19.62
CA VAL A 143 -7.10 32.52 18.97
C VAL A 143 -6.51 33.58 19.90
N ARG A 144 -5.58 34.39 19.39
CA ARG A 144 -4.93 35.47 20.12
C ARG A 144 -5.31 36.81 19.53
N ASP A 145 -5.69 37.75 20.39
CA ASP A 145 -5.94 39.13 19.99
C ASP A 145 -4.68 39.98 20.17
N ILE A 146 -4.24 40.63 19.10
CA ILE A 146 -3.11 41.57 19.12
C ILE A 146 -3.60 42.89 18.52
N GLY A 147 -3.66 43.94 19.33
CA GLY A 147 -3.97 45.30 18.85
C GLY A 147 -5.36 45.49 18.24
N GLY A 148 -6.35 44.66 18.60
CA GLY A 148 -7.72 44.75 18.07
C GLY A 148 -7.98 43.92 16.81
N THR A 149 -7.00 43.11 16.37
CA THR A 149 -7.17 42.06 15.36
C THR A 149 -6.90 40.69 15.96
N SER A 150 -7.74 39.72 15.61
CA SER A 150 -7.67 38.34 16.12
C SER A 150 -6.92 37.43 15.16
N PHE A 151 -6.03 36.59 15.68
CA PHE A 151 -5.25 35.62 14.90
C PHE A 151 -5.47 34.19 15.42
N ALA A 152 -5.81 33.25 14.54
CA ALA A 152 -5.86 31.82 14.88
C ALA A 152 -4.48 31.18 14.68
N GLN A 153 -4.00 30.46 15.70
CA GLN A 153 -2.69 29.80 15.69
C GLN A 153 -2.81 28.28 15.66
N PHE A 154 -2.01 27.67 14.78
CA PHE A 154 -1.78 26.24 14.69
C PHE A 154 -0.37 25.95 15.21
N ASP A 155 -0.25 25.77 16.53
CA ASP A 155 1.05 25.59 17.19
C ASP A 155 1.66 24.20 16.88
N ASP A 156 0.82 23.21 16.54
CA ASP A 156 1.27 21.84 16.23
C ASP A 156 1.56 21.66 14.73
N PRO A 157 2.66 20.95 14.39
CA PRO A 157 2.98 20.63 13.01
C PRO A 157 1.93 19.71 12.39
N ILE A 158 1.46 20.06 11.20
CA ILE A 158 0.42 19.33 10.47
C ILE A 158 1.06 18.45 9.40
N SER A 159 0.76 17.14 9.44
CA SER A 159 1.12 16.21 8.38
C SER A 159 0.10 16.29 7.24
N VAL A 160 0.57 16.63 6.05
CA VAL A 160 -0.22 16.67 4.81
C VAL A 160 0.23 15.55 3.88
N TYR A 161 -0.72 14.96 3.16
CA TYR A 161 -0.50 13.81 2.29
C TYR A 161 -0.73 14.22 0.84
N GLU A 162 0.15 13.81 -0.06
CA GLU A 162 0.00 14.03 -1.49
C GLU A 162 -1.24 13.31 -2.02
N GLY A 163 -1.99 14.00 -2.87
CA GLY A 163 -3.15 13.47 -3.56
C GLY A 163 -4.45 14.23 -3.27
N THR A 164 -5.54 13.66 -3.78
CA THR A 164 -6.88 14.22 -3.66
C THR A 164 -7.74 13.38 -2.71
N LEU A 165 -8.37 14.02 -1.73
CA LEU A 165 -9.35 13.38 -0.86
C LEU A 165 -10.63 13.06 -1.63
N LEU A 166 -10.98 11.79 -1.71
CA LEU A 166 -12.25 11.30 -2.24
C LEU A 166 -13.08 10.69 -1.11
N GLN A 167 -14.40 10.63 -1.34
CA GLN A 167 -15.34 10.04 -0.41
C GLN A 167 -16.29 9.09 -1.15
N ARG A 168 -16.45 7.89 -0.61
CA ARG A 168 -17.40 6.89 -1.08
C ARG A 168 -18.41 6.57 0.00
N VAL A 169 -19.69 6.53 -0.39
CA VAL A 169 -20.80 6.32 0.55
C VAL A 169 -21.53 5.04 0.16
N TYR A 170 -21.74 4.15 1.13
CA TYR A 170 -22.52 2.94 0.98
C TYR A 170 -23.70 2.95 1.95
N ARG A 171 -24.84 2.46 1.49
CA ARG A 171 -25.98 2.16 2.37
C ARG A 171 -25.97 0.67 2.66
N VAL A 172 -25.99 0.32 3.94
CA VAL A 172 -26.00 -1.06 4.42
C VAL A 172 -27.39 -1.65 4.27
N ASP A 173 -27.47 -2.77 3.57
CA ASP A 173 -28.66 -3.61 3.50
C ASP A 173 -28.32 -5.01 4.03
N THR A 174 -28.91 -5.41 5.15
CA THR A 174 -28.62 -6.71 5.78
C THR A 174 -29.39 -7.87 5.14
N THR A 175 -30.26 -7.61 4.16
CA THR A 175 -31.04 -8.67 3.47
C THR A 175 -30.23 -9.39 2.40
N LYS A 176 -29.10 -8.82 1.98
CA LYS A 176 -28.20 -9.36 0.96
C LYS A 176 -26.77 -9.37 1.49
N GLU A 177 -25.97 -10.32 1.01
CA GLU A 177 -24.52 -10.24 1.18
C GLU A 177 -24.00 -9.12 0.28
N GLN A 178 -23.61 -8.01 0.91
CA GLN A 178 -23.13 -6.82 0.22
C GLN A 178 -21.63 -6.67 0.46
N ARG A 179 -20.90 -6.45 -0.64
CA ARG A 179 -19.47 -6.14 -0.63
C ARG A 179 -19.26 -4.63 -0.71
N TYR A 180 -18.34 -4.10 0.10
CA TYR A 180 -18.05 -2.66 0.16
C TYR A 180 -16.71 -2.37 -0.52
N ILE A 181 -16.73 -2.27 -1.85
CA ILE A 181 -15.52 -2.13 -2.68
C ILE A 181 -15.32 -0.67 -3.08
N ILE A 182 -14.12 -0.14 -2.84
CA ILE A 182 -13.65 1.17 -3.30
C ILE A 182 -13.05 1.03 -4.70
N ASP A 183 -13.68 1.70 -5.66
CA ASP A 183 -13.33 1.61 -7.09
C ASP A 183 -12.14 2.51 -7.50
N SER A 184 -11.12 2.65 -6.65
CA SER A 184 -9.96 3.52 -6.90
C SER A 184 -8.66 2.74 -6.67
N PRO A 185 -7.91 2.39 -7.73
CA PRO A 185 -6.70 1.55 -7.61
C PRO A 185 -5.54 2.29 -6.92
N ASN A 186 -5.41 3.61 -7.14
CA ASN A 186 -4.35 4.45 -6.57
C ASN A 186 -4.66 4.93 -5.14
N ILE A 187 -5.42 4.16 -4.37
CA ILE A 187 -5.79 4.51 -2.99
C ILE A 187 -4.62 4.28 -2.04
N ASP A 188 -4.42 5.22 -1.11
CA ASP A 188 -3.59 5.00 0.07
C ASP A 188 -4.42 4.45 1.24
N SER A 189 -4.25 3.15 1.51
CA SER A 189 -4.90 2.43 2.61
C SER A 189 -4.60 3.00 4.00
N SER A 190 -3.43 3.61 4.22
CA SER A 190 -3.07 4.21 5.52
C SER A 190 -3.86 5.49 5.82
N THR A 191 -4.29 6.19 4.77
CA THR A 191 -5.12 7.41 4.86
C THR A 191 -6.60 7.12 4.94
N LEU A 192 -7.01 5.85 4.82
CA LEU A 192 -8.40 5.44 4.86
C LEU A 192 -9.03 5.78 6.21
N ARG A 193 -10.15 6.50 6.17
CA ARG A 193 -10.98 6.87 7.33
C ARG A 193 -12.40 6.43 7.05
N VAL A 194 -12.86 5.47 7.84
CA VAL A 194 -14.21 4.90 7.70
C VAL A 194 -15.08 5.44 8.82
N TYR A 195 -16.19 6.05 8.43
CA TYR A 195 -17.20 6.54 9.35
C TYR A 195 -18.50 5.78 9.13
N VAL A 196 -19.13 5.31 10.20
CA VAL A 196 -20.42 4.62 10.14
C VAL A 196 -21.43 5.45 10.91
N LYS A 197 -22.50 5.85 10.24
CA LYS A 197 -23.64 6.51 10.87
C LYS A 197 -24.85 5.59 10.93
N GLY A 198 -25.48 5.51 12.10
CA GLY A 198 -26.78 4.88 12.24
C GLY A 198 -27.89 5.74 11.61
N ALA A 199 -29.10 5.19 11.52
CA ALA A 199 -30.24 5.88 10.93
C ALA A 199 -30.67 7.16 11.70
N SER A 200 -30.34 7.23 13.00
CA SER A 200 -30.68 8.36 13.88
C SER A 200 -29.49 9.27 14.19
N ASP A 201 -28.27 8.94 13.72
CA ASP A 201 -27.07 9.72 13.99
C ASP A 201 -26.97 10.94 13.07
N VAL A 202 -26.51 12.07 13.62
CA VAL A 202 -26.29 13.32 12.87
C VAL A 202 -24.81 13.42 12.47
N GLY A 203 -24.54 13.91 11.27
CA GLY A 203 -23.18 14.14 10.77
C GLY A 203 -22.54 12.91 10.12
N LEU A 204 -21.22 12.77 10.30
CA LEU A 204 -20.42 11.67 9.72
C LEU A 204 -20.58 10.35 10.48
N GLY A 205 -21.08 10.38 11.71
CA GLY A 205 -21.22 9.19 12.56
C GLY A 205 -19.93 8.85 13.31
N ARG A 206 -19.78 7.58 13.66
CA ARG A 206 -18.66 7.07 14.48
C ARG A 206 -17.47 6.70 13.62
N LYS A 207 -16.27 7.07 14.03
CA LYS A 207 -15.01 6.74 13.34
C LYS A 207 -14.58 5.33 13.72
N TYR A 208 -14.47 4.45 12.72
CA TYR A 208 -13.95 3.11 12.92
C TYR A 208 -12.43 3.10 12.74
N SER A 209 -11.77 2.16 13.41
CA SER A 209 -10.31 1.98 13.36
C SER A 209 -9.94 0.78 12.48
N MET A 210 -8.89 0.94 11.66
CA MET A 210 -8.33 -0.19 10.91
C MET A 210 -7.56 -1.08 11.87
N VAL A 211 -7.74 -2.40 11.76
CA VAL A 211 -7.02 -3.38 12.59
C VAL A 211 -6.34 -4.42 11.72
N ASP A 212 -5.10 -4.74 12.09
CA ASP A 212 -4.31 -5.82 11.47
C ASP A 212 -4.40 -7.13 12.27
N ASN A 213 -4.78 -7.05 13.55
CA ASN A 213 -4.86 -8.18 14.46
C ASN A 213 -6.16 -8.14 15.27
N ILE A 214 -6.71 -9.31 15.54
CA ILE A 214 -7.94 -9.52 16.32
C ILE A 214 -7.70 -9.66 17.84
N LEU A 215 -6.44 -9.63 18.29
CA LEU A 215 -6.13 -9.64 19.71
C LEU A 215 -6.64 -8.37 20.41
N ASN A 216 -7.28 -8.52 21.56
CA ASN A 216 -7.91 -7.45 22.36
C ASN A 216 -9.10 -6.74 21.67
N ILE A 217 -9.83 -7.44 20.81
CA ILE A 217 -11.04 -6.94 20.18
C ILE A 217 -12.27 -7.57 20.83
N ASP A 218 -13.19 -6.71 21.28
CA ASP A 218 -14.48 -7.12 21.83
C ASP A 218 -15.59 -6.97 20.78
N LYS A 219 -16.76 -7.55 21.08
CA LYS A 219 -17.98 -7.42 20.26
C LYS A 219 -18.41 -5.97 19.98
N ASN A 220 -18.08 -5.04 20.88
CA ASN A 220 -18.46 -3.64 20.75
C ASN A 220 -17.40 -2.78 20.07
N SER A 221 -16.23 -3.34 19.73
CA SER A 221 -15.11 -2.59 19.15
C SER A 221 -15.47 -2.08 17.75
N GLU A 222 -15.23 -0.80 17.51
CA GLU A 222 -15.52 -0.09 16.26
C GLU A 222 -14.34 -0.25 15.30
N ILE A 223 -14.26 -1.43 14.69
CA ILE A 223 -13.12 -1.88 13.89
C ILE A 223 -13.53 -2.23 12.47
N TYR A 224 -12.62 -2.04 11.52
CA TYR A 224 -12.74 -2.51 10.15
C TYR A 224 -11.42 -3.09 9.67
N LEU A 225 -11.50 -3.96 8.66
CA LEU A 225 -10.35 -4.49 7.94
C LEU A 225 -10.45 -4.02 6.48
N ALA A 226 -9.34 -3.60 5.90
CA ALA A 226 -9.24 -3.28 4.48
C ALA A 226 -8.42 -4.37 3.77
N GLN A 227 -8.92 -4.85 2.63
CA GLN A 227 -8.24 -5.88 1.84
C GLN A 227 -8.17 -5.47 0.38
N GLU A 228 -7.04 -5.73 -0.26
CA GLU A 228 -6.92 -5.61 -1.71
C GLU A 228 -7.71 -6.74 -2.40
N VAL A 229 -8.51 -6.38 -3.41
CA VAL A 229 -9.27 -7.27 -4.28
C VAL A 229 -8.81 -7.08 -5.73
N GLN A 230 -9.51 -7.69 -6.69
CA GLN A 230 -9.20 -7.59 -8.11
C GLN A 230 -9.09 -6.13 -8.59
N ASP A 231 -8.19 -5.91 -9.55
CA ASP A 231 -7.86 -4.60 -10.13
C ASP A 231 -7.33 -3.56 -9.13
N GLU A 232 -6.58 -3.99 -8.10
CA GLU A 232 -5.98 -3.11 -7.07
C GLU A 232 -7.02 -2.31 -6.26
N LYS A 233 -8.29 -2.72 -6.32
CA LYS A 233 -9.37 -2.12 -5.54
C LYS A 233 -9.31 -2.61 -4.10
N TYR A 234 -9.96 -1.88 -3.20
CA TYR A 234 -9.97 -2.22 -1.78
C TYR A 234 -11.38 -2.53 -1.29
N GLU A 235 -11.55 -3.66 -0.62
CA GLU A 235 -12.79 -4.04 0.06
C GLU A 235 -12.67 -3.75 1.55
N ILE A 236 -13.70 -3.10 2.11
CA ILE A 236 -13.82 -2.85 3.54
C ILE A 236 -14.71 -3.93 4.16
N LEU A 237 -14.17 -4.63 5.14
CA LEU A 237 -14.86 -5.64 5.93
C LEU A 237 -15.09 -5.11 7.35
N PHE A 238 -16.26 -5.41 7.90
CA PHE A 238 -16.65 -5.01 9.25
C PHE A 238 -16.83 -6.23 10.15
N GLY A 239 -16.88 -6.00 11.45
CA GLY A 239 -17.09 -7.05 12.44
C GLY A 239 -18.41 -7.82 12.25
N ASP A 240 -18.43 -9.05 12.72
CA ASP A 240 -19.57 -9.97 12.63
C ASP A 240 -20.46 -9.96 13.90
N GLY A 241 -20.07 -9.20 14.93
CA GLY A 241 -20.73 -9.16 16.23
C GLY A 241 -20.19 -10.18 17.24
N LEU A 242 -19.14 -10.92 16.91
CA LEU A 242 -18.24 -11.58 17.86
C LEU A 242 -16.94 -10.79 17.97
N PHE A 243 -16.29 -10.57 16.83
CA PHE A 243 -15.08 -9.76 16.70
C PHE A 243 -15.44 -8.44 16.03
N GLY A 244 -15.55 -7.38 16.83
CA GLY A 244 -15.98 -6.08 16.36
C GLY A 244 -17.49 -5.97 16.13
N ARG A 245 -17.95 -4.72 16.07
CA ARG A 245 -19.36 -4.39 15.97
C ARG A 245 -19.92 -4.72 14.58
N LYS A 246 -21.02 -5.49 14.56
CA LYS A 246 -21.82 -5.73 13.36
C LYS A 246 -22.57 -4.47 12.93
N LEU A 247 -22.61 -4.21 11.63
CA LEU A 247 -23.35 -3.11 11.04
C LEU A 247 -24.87 -3.31 11.17
N GLU A 248 -25.57 -2.24 11.49
CA GLU A 248 -27.03 -2.21 11.57
C GLU A 248 -27.65 -1.92 10.20
N ASN A 249 -28.84 -2.47 9.94
CA ASN A 249 -29.54 -2.20 8.69
C ASN A 249 -29.85 -0.72 8.51
N ASN A 250 -29.78 -0.21 7.28
CA ASN A 250 -29.88 1.21 6.94
C ASN A 250 -28.78 2.12 7.52
N SER A 251 -27.73 1.57 8.11
CA SER A 251 -26.53 2.36 8.40
C SER A 251 -25.90 2.87 7.11
N ILE A 252 -25.26 4.03 7.18
CA ILE A 252 -24.54 4.60 6.05
C ILE A 252 -23.05 4.60 6.39
N ILE A 253 -22.27 3.94 5.55
CA ILE A 253 -20.82 3.90 5.62
C ILE A 253 -20.28 5.02 4.75
N THR A 254 -19.38 5.81 5.28
CA THR A 254 -18.66 6.87 4.57
C THR A 254 -17.17 6.59 4.67
N ALA A 255 -16.60 6.10 3.57
CA ALA A 255 -15.16 5.87 3.44
C ALA A 255 -14.51 7.10 2.80
N ARG A 256 -13.62 7.77 3.52
CA ARG A 256 -12.76 8.85 3.01
C ARG A 256 -11.36 8.32 2.81
N TYR A 257 -10.77 8.63 1.67
CA TYR A 257 -9.44 8.13 1.31
C TYR A 257 -8.75 9.09 0.35
N ILE A 258 -7.43 9.04 0.33
CA ILE A 258 -6.63 9.86 -0.58
C ILE A 258 -6.20 9.00 -1.76
N VAL A 259 -6.38 9.55 -2.96
CA VAL A 259 -5.81 9.01 -4.20
C VAL A 259 -4.54 9.77 -4.50
N THR A 260 -3.42 9.05 -4.58
CA THR A 260 -2.05 9.59 -4.65
C THR A 260 -1.33 9.14 -5.93
N ASP A 261 -0.37 9.95 -6.37
CA ASP A 261 0.52 9.64 -7.47
C ASP A 261 1.81 8.91 -7.02
N GLY A 262 1.94 8.62 -5.72
CA GLY A 262 2.96 7.73 -5.15
C GLY A 262 4.36 8.32 -5.13
N GLU A 263 5.31 7.64 -5.79
CA GLU A 263 6.72 8.04 -5.74
C GLU A 263 6.98 9.42 -6.37
N THR A 264 6.19 9.78 -7.38
CA THR A 264 6.32 11.07 -8.07
C THR A 264 6.00 12.27 -7.19
N GLY A 265 5.23 12.07 -6.11
CA GLY A 265 4.87 13.12 -5.16
C GLY A 265 6.00 13.54 -4.22
N ASN A 266 7.16 12.89 -4.27
CA ASN A 266 8.31 13.17 -3.41
C ASN A 266 9.11 14.39 -3.89
N GLY A 267 9.67 15.16 -2.94
CA GLY A 267 10.51 16.32 -3.22
C GLY A 267 9.93 17.70 -2.87
N PRO A 268 8.61 17.98 -2.93
CA PRO A 268 8.09 19.33 -2.67
C PRO A 268 8.55 19.89 -1.32
N SER A 269 9.17 21.06 -1.37
CA SER A 269 9.68 21.80 -0.20
C SER A 269 9.07 23.17 -0.03
N GLN A 270 8.50 23.74 -1.09
CA GLN A 270 7.75 24.99 -1.08
C GLN A 270 6.27 24.68 -1.27
N PHE A 271 5.46 25.12 -0.31
CA PHE A 271 4.01 24.91 -0.33
C PHE A 271 3.28 26.25 -0.38
N SER A 272 2.27 26.32 -1.24
CA SER A 272 1.31 27.42 -1.29
C SER A 272 -0.02 26.96 -0.71
N PHE A 273 -0.61 27.75 0.19
CA PHE A 273 -1.88 27.41 0.83
C PHE A 273 -3.05 27.54 -0.16
N GLN A 274 -3.87 26.49 -0.27
CA GLN A 274 -5.10 26.47 -1.05
C GLN A 274 -6.28 25.88 -0.25
N GLY A 275 -6.12 25.74 1.06
CA GLY A 275 -7.12 25.17 1.94
C GLY A 275 -8.28 26.11 2.23
N SER A 276 -9.31 25.55 2.87
CA SER A 276 -10.44 26.33 3.38
C SER A 276 -10.64 26.06 4.86
N PHE A 277 -11.03 27.10 5.59
CA PHE A 277 -11.32 27.00 7.02
C PHE A 277 -12.82 27.08 7.26
N THR A 278 -13.24 26.59 8.42
CA THR A 278 -14.60 26.71 8.95
C THR A 278 -14.53 27.37 10.32
N LYS A 279 -15.42 28.30 10.60
CA LYS A 279 -15.59 28.88 11.94
C LYS A 279 -16.31 27.90 12.89
N SER A 280 -16.38 28.25 14.17
CA SER A 280 -17.17 27.54 15.19
C SER A 280 -18.62 27.27 14.77
N ASP A 281 -19.18 28.14 13.93
CA ASP A 281 -20.60 28.12 13.55
C ASP A 281 -20.85 27.34 12.25
N GLY A 282 -19.84 26.65 11.72
CA GLY A 282 -19.95 25.88 10.47
C GLY A 282 -19.87 26.73 9.19
N THR A 283 -19.68 28.05 9.31
CA THR A 283 -19.54 28.95 8.15
C THR A 283 -18.14 28.89 7.57
N LEU A 284 -18.04 28.94 6.24
CA LEU A 284 -16.76 28.94 5.53
C LEU A 284 -16.01 30.25 5.83
N PHE A 285 -14.74 30.12 6.16
CA PHE A 285 -13.81 31.23 6.32
C PHE A 285 -12.71 31.13 5.28
N THR A 286 -12.63 32.15 4.43
CA THR A 286 -11.53 32.35 3.49
C THR A 286 -10.65 33.46 4.03
N PRO A 287 -9.35 33.19 4.30
CA PRO A 287 -8.41 34.22 4.73
C PRO A 287 -8.35 35.36 3.72
N SER A 288 -8.32 36.62 4.19
CA SER A 288 -8.11 37.78 3.32
C SER A 288 -6.63 37.99 2.94
N ASP A 289 -5.72 37.48 3.76
CA ASP A 289 -4.28 37.57 3.59
C ASP A 289 -3.68 36.26 3.07
N ASN A 290 -2.49 36.34 2.48
CA ASN A 290 -1.74 35.15 2.08
C ASN A 290 -1.29 34.37 3.32
N VAL A 291 -1.71 33.12 3.43
CA VAL A 291 -1.35 32.23 4.52
C VAL A 291 0.07 31.70 4.29
N VAL A 292 1.00 32.09 5.15
CA VAL A 292 2.38 31.62 5.08
C VAL A 292 2.45 30.18 5.57
N ILE A 293 2.97 29.27 4.73
CA ILE A 293 3.29 27.90 5.12
C ILE A 293 4.79 27.78 5.30
N THR A 294 5.22 27.28 6.45
CA THR A 294 6.62 26.93 6.70
C THR A 294 6.78 25.42 6.68
N THR A 295 7.64 24.92 5.81
CA THR A 295 7.93 23.49 5.72
C THR A 295 8.87 23.07 6.85
N VAL A 296 8.44 22.10 7.65
CA VAL A 296 9.31 21.46 8.65
C VAL A 296 10.08 20.32 7.99
N ASN A 297 9.37 19.44 7.29
CA ASN A 297 9.94 18.35 6.50
C ASN A 297 9.35 18.38 5.10
N ASN A 298 10.21 18.22 4.09
CA ASN A 298 9.80 18.11 2.70
C ASN A 298 8.94 16.85 2.48
N ALA A 299 8.13 16.90 1.42
CA ALA A 299 7.34 15.75 1.00
C ALA A 299 8.26 14.58 0.66
N SER A 300 8.09 13.48 1.39
CA SER A 300 8.87 12.26 1.27
C SER A 300 8.00 11.05 1.62
N ASN A 301 8.51 9.84 1.44
CA ASN A 301 7.82 8.58 1.74
C ASN A 301 6.61 8.24 0.85
N GLY A 302 6.48 8.84 -0.33
CA GLY A 302 5.61 8.34 -1.40
C GLY A 302 6.21 7.10 -2.05
N ALA A 303 5.42 6.05 -2.28
CA ALA A 303 5.86 4.82 -2.95
C ALA A 303 4.75 4.19 -3.77
N GLU A 304 5.17 3.46 -4.80
CA GLU A 304 4.30 2.57 -5.55
C GLU A 304 3.84 1.36 -4.71
N VAL A 305 2.79 0.73 -5.21
CA VAL A 305 2.25 -0.52 -4.68
C VAL A 305 3.37 -1.58 -4.52
N GLU A 306 3.24 -2.47 -3.53
CA GLU A 306 4.26 -3.50 -3.31
C GLU A 306 4.47 -4.39 -4.53
N ASP A 307 5.72 -4.65 -4.94
CA ASP A 307 5.96 -5.54 -6.06
C ASP A 307 5.64 -7.01 -5.72
N VAL A 308 5.21 -7.78 -6.72
CA VAL A 308 4.84 -9.20 -6.56
C VAL A 308 6.02 -10.02 -6.03
N SER A 309 7.26 -9.72 -6.44
CA SER A 309 8.45 -10.41 -5.94
C SER A 309 8.71 -10.14 -4.46
N SER A 310 8.47 -8.90 -4.00
CA SER A 310 8.56 -8.50 -2.60
C SER A 310 7.55 -9.27 -1.76
N ILE A 311 6.29 -9.33 -2.19
CA ILE A 311 5.21 -10.04 -1.48
C ILE A 311 5.57 -11.52 -1.31
N LYS A 312 6.04 -12.19 -2.37
CA LYS A 312 6.45 -13.59 -2.31
C LYS A 312 7.60 -13.84 -1.34
N TYR A 313 8.52 -12.88 -1.22
CA TYR A 313 9.67 -12.99 -0.34
C TYR A 313 9.29 -12.77 1.14
N PHE A 314 8.48 -11.74 1.43
CA PHE A 314 8.16 -11.33 2.79
C PHE A 314 6.98 -12.08 3.40
N ALA A 315 5.95 -12.43 2.62
CA ALA A 315 4.72 -13.02 3.18
C ALA A 315 4.96 -14.35 3.92
N PRO A 316 5.72 -15.34 3.38
CA PRO A 316 6.01 -16.57 4.11
C PRO A 316 6.88 -16.35 5.35
N ARG A 317 7.77 -15.35 5.32
CA ARG A 317 8.67 -15.03 6.42
C ARG A 317 7.93 -14.37 7.58
N LEU A 318 7.04 -13.41 7.29
CA LEU A 318 6.21 -12.79 8.31
C LEU A 318 5.31 -13.84 9.00
N TYR A 319 4.75 -14.76 8.22
CA TYR A 319 3.97 -15.88 8.76
C TYR A 319 4.82 -16.79 9.67
N SER A 320 6.04 -17.14 9.24
CA SER A 320 6.98 -17.92 10.05
C SER A 320 7.38 -17.22 11.36
N ALA A 321 7.53 -15.90 11.32
CA ALA A 321 7.88 -15.08 12.48
C ALA A 321 6.72 -14.95 13.48
N GLN A 322 5.49 -15.29 13.10
CA GLN A 322 4.27 -15.12 13.90
C GLN A 322 4.16 -13.71 14.53
N TYR A 323 4.50 -12.68 13.75
CA TYR A 323 4.55 -11.29 14.21
C TYR A 323 5.47 -11.08 15.43
N ARG A 324 6.61 -11.76 15.50
CA ARG A 324 7.63 -11.57 16.54
C ARG A 324 9.02 -11.48 15.92
N ALA A 325 9.80 -10.49 16.36
CA ALA A 325 11.17 -10.34 15.91
C ALA A 325 12.11 -11.12 16.84
N VAL A 326 12.55 -12.31 16.40
CA VAL A 326 13.46 -13.17 17.19
C VAL A 326 14.78 -13.34 16.47
N THR A 327 14.74 -13.73 15.19
CA THR A 327 15.92 -13.93 14.35
C THR A 327 16.21 -12.67 13.51
N PRO A 328 17.46 -12.47 13.02
CA PRO A 328 17.78 -11.35 12.13
C PRO A 328 16.84 -11.25 10.93
N ARG A 329 16.45 -12.39 10.35
CA ARG A 329 15.52 -12.45 9.21
C ARG A 329 14.09 -12.01 9.57
N ASP A 330 13.66 -12.23 10.81
CA ASP A 330 12.35 -11.77 11.27
C ASP A 330 12.34 -10.24 11.39
N TYR A 331 13.44 -9.66 11.89
CA TYR A 331 13.62 -8.20 11.91
C TYR A 331 13.57 -7.62 10.48
N GLU A 332 14.25 -8.24 9.51
CA GLU A 332 14.18 -7.79 8.10
C GLU A 332 12.75 -7.76 7.57
N ALA A 333 11.98 -8.83 7.79
CA ALA A 333 10.60 -8.91 7.31
C ALA A 333 9.68 -7.90 7.99
N ILE A 334 9.77 -7.78 9.32
CA ILE A 334 8.95 -6.85 10.11
C ILE A 334 9.29 -5.39 9.79
N ILE A 335 10.56 -5.07 9.56
CA ILE A 335 10.96 -3.71 9.14
C ILE A 335 10.41 -3.38 7.76
N GLY A 336 10.41 -4.35 6.83
CA GLY A 336 9.74 -4.18 5.53
C GLY A 336 8.26 -3.81 5.66
N THR A 337 7.56 -4.37 6.66
CA THR A 337 6.15 -4.02 6.96
C THR A 337 6.02 -2.67 7.67
N ILE A 338 6.89 -2.37 8.65
CA ILE A 338 6.81 -1.15 9.48
C ILE A 338 7.24 0.10 8.72
N PHE A 339 8.30 -0.03 7.92
CA PHE A 339 8.90 1.02 7.10
C PHE A 339 9.00 0.52 5.66
N PRO A 340 7.91 0.65 4.89
CA PRO A 340 7.87 0.08 3.56
C PRO A 340 8.83 0.75 2.57
N GLN A 341 9.30 1.96 2.85
CA GLN A 341 10.32 2.65 2.05
C GLN A 341 11.70 1.99 2.12
N THR A 342 11.84 0.87 2.82
CA THR A 342 13.06 0.09 2.84
C THR A 342 13.29 -0.60 1.50
N GLU A 343 14.43 -0.34 0.88
CA GLU A 343 14.96 -1.13 -0.24
C GLU A 343 15.64 -2.40 0.27
N SER A 344 16.44 -2.27 1.34
CA SER A 344 17.16 -3.39 1.94
C SER A 344 17.40 -3.13 3.43
N VAL A 345 17.35 -4.21 4.22
CA VAL A 345 17.70 -4.21 5.64
C VAL A 345 18.85 -5.17 5.83
N ALA A 346 19.86 -4.75 6.60
CA ALA A 346 20.84 -5.64 7.18
C ALA A 346 20.65 -5.64 8.71
N VAL A 347 20.51 -6.82 9.30
CA VAL A 347 20.35 -6.98 10.74
C VAL A 347 21.49 -7.84 11.26
N VAL A 348 22.17 -7.34 12.30
CA VAL A 348 23.31 -8.01 12.94
C VAL A 348 23.04 -8.12 14.43
N GLY A 349 23.21 -9.33 14.97
CA GLY A 349 23.12 -9.58 16.40
C GLY A 349 24.27 -8.91 17.14
N GLY A 350 24.00 -8.34 18.33
CA GLY A 350 25.02 -7.68 19.13
C GLY A 350 26.13 -8.61 19.60
N GLU A 351 25.88 -9.92 19.62
CA GLU A 351 26.86 -10.98 19.85
C GLU A 351 27.90 -11.14 18.73
N GLU A 352 27.58 -10.69 17.50
CA GLU A 352 28.48 -10.76 16.35
C GLU A 352 29.34 -9.49 16.19
N LEU A 353 29.10 -8.47 17.02
CA LEU A 353 29.86 -7.22 16.99
C LEU A 353 31.21 -7.33 17.71
N ASP A 354 32.16 -6.51 17.28
CA ASP A 354 33.46 -6.35 17.95
C ASP A 354 33.64 -4.89 18.42
N PRO A 355 33.59 -4.60 19.74
CA PRO A 355 33.38 -5.53 20.86
C PRO A 355 31.92 -6.00 21.00
N PRO A 356 31.68 -7.20 21.57
CA PRO A 356 30.33 -7.78 21.65
C PRO A 356 29.42 -7.00 22.60
N GLN A 357 28.19 -6.72 22.16
CA GLN A 357 27.15 -6.02 22.90
C GLN A 357 25.90 -6.90 23.05
N PHE A 358 25.88 -7.75 24.08
CA PHE A 358 24.75 -8.65 24.33
C PHE A 358 23.45 -7.89 24.64
N GLY A 359 22.32 -8.45 24.20
CA GLY A 359 21.00 -7.84 24.38
C GLY A 359 20.73 -6.64 23.47
N LYS A 360 21.57 -6.43 22.46
CA LYS A 360 21.35 -5.44 21.40
C LYS A 360 21.27 -6.08 20.03
N VAL A 361 20.51 -5.45 19.14
CA VAL A 361 20.46 -5.80 17.71
C VAL A 361 20.74 -4.54 16.92
N GLN A 362 21.75 -4.58 16.06
CA GLN A 362 22.08 -3.49 15.14
C GLN A 362 21.34 -3.68 13.83
N ILE A 363 20.70 -2.61 13.38
CA ILE A 363 19.82 -2.61 12.22
C ILE A 363 20.28 -1.48 11.31
N SER A 364 20.55 -1.80 10.06
CA SER A 364 20.93 -0.84 9.04
C SER A 364 19.93 -0.91 7.89
N ILE A 365 19.31 0.24 7.58
CA ILE A 365 18.18 0.34 6.65
C ILE A 365 18.57 1.24 5.50
N LYS A 366 18.44 0.74 4.26
CA LYS A 366 18.61 1.53 3.03
C LYS A 366 17.23 1.96 2.55
N PRO A 367 16.86 3.25 2.63
CA PRO A 367 15.62 3.71 2.04
C PRO A 367 15.72 3.74 0.51
N LYS A 368 14.60 3.62 -0.20
CA LYS A 368 14.56 3.74 -1.67
C LYS A 368 14.95 5.14 -2.16
N ASN A 369 14.54 6.16 -1.42
CA ASN A 369 14.67 7.57 -1.83
C ASN A 369 15.90 8.27 -1.22
N GLY A 370 16.86 7.52 -0.69
CA GLY A 370 18.05 8.10 -0.05
C GLY A 370 19.07 7.07 0.41
N THR A 371 20.23 7.54 0.88
CA THR A 371 21.27 6.67 1.43
C THR A 371 21.11 6.41 2.93
N PHE A 372 20.41 7.31 3.64
CA PHE A 372 20.23 7.27 5.08
C PHE A 372 18.78 7.56 5.45
N VAL A 373 18.34 6.98 6.57
CA VAL A 373 17.03 7.22 7.15
C VAL A 373 17.09 8.48 8.04
N SER A 374 16.06 9.32 8.01
CA SER A 374 16.00 10.51 8.86
C SER A 374 15.95 10.14 10.35
N ASP A 375 16.45 11.00 11.24
CA ASP A 375 16.45 10.71 12.69
C ASP A 375 15.03 10.58 13.28
N PHE A 376 14.07 11.26 12.67
CA PHE A 376 12.65 11.11 13.01
C PHE A 376 12.14 9.72 12.63
N ASP A 377 12.40 9.28 11.41
CA ASP A 377 11.99 7.95 10.94
C ASP A 377 12.68 6.86 11.75
N LYS A 378 13.97 7.01 12.09
CA LYS A 378 14.67 6.09 13.01
C LYS A 378 13.92 5.95 14.34
N SER A 379 13.44 7.06 14.89
CA SER A 379 12.68 7.06 16.16
C SER A 379 11.30 6.41 15.99
N GLN A 380 10.60 6.67 14.89
CA GLN A 380 9.31 6.06 14.56
C GLN A 380 9.43 4.54 14.37
N ILE A 381 10.41 4.10 13.58
CA ILE A 381 10.70 2.68 13.32
C ILE A 381 11.03 1.99 14.64
N LYS A 382 11.89 2.58 15.46
CA LYS A 382 12.25 2.03 16.77
C LYS A 382 11.03 1.87 17.69
N ASN A 383 10.12 2.84 17.71
CA ASN A 383 8.92 2.77 18.53
C ASN A 383 7.95 1.69 18.04
N LYS A 384 7.74 1.58 16.72
CA LYS A 384 6.92 0.52 16.13
C LYS A 384 7.53 -0.86 16.32
N LEU A 385 8.86 -1.00 16.24
CA LEU A 385 9.55 -2.28 16.39
C LEU A 385 9.45 -2.85 17.81
N LYS A 386 9.27 -2.00 18.83
CA LYS A 386 9.11 -2.43 20.23
C LYS A 386 7.90 -3.32 20.48
N SER A 387 6.82 -3.20 19.70
CA SER A 387 5.66 -4.08 19.86
C SER A 387 5.91 -5.52 19.38
N TYR A 388 6.94 -5.70 18.55
CA TYR A 388 7.31 -7.00 17.95
C TYR A 388 8.55 -7.62 18.59
N ALA A 389 9.43 -6.80 19.17
CA ALA A 389 10.65 -7.25 19.81
C ALA A 389 10.39 -7.99 21.13
N ILE A 390 11.22 -8.99 21.42
CA ILE A 390 11.20 -9.68 22.71
C ILE A 390 11.65 -8.72 23.82
N ALA A 391 10.97 -8.79 24.97
CA ALA A 391 11.35 -8.03 26.16
C ALA A 391 12.82 -8.31 26.55
N GLY A 392 13.62 -7.24 26.71
CA GLY A 392 15.03 -7.32 27.07
C GLY A 392 16.02 -7.19 25.91
N ILE A 393 15.55 -7.14 24.66
CA ILE A 393 16.39 -6.85 23.49
C ILE A 393 16.20 -5.38 23.07
N ASN A 394 17.30 -4.63 22.99
CA ASN A 394 17.31 -3.25 22.53
C ASN A 394 17.75 -3.16 21.06
N SER A 395 16.88 -2.65 20.19
CA SER A 395 17.22 -2.34 18.81
C SER A 395 17.90 -0.97 18.69
N GLU A 396 18.99 -0.94 17.92
CA GLU A 396 19.75 0.25 17.59
C GLU A 396 19.86 0.38 16.07
N ILE A 397 19.38 1.51 15.52
CA ILE A 397 19.42 1.75 14.08
C ILE A 397 20.68 2.56 13.78
N VAL A 398 21.57 1.99 12.95
CA VAL A 398 22.87 2.57 12.58
C VAL A 398 22.91 2.78 11.08
N ASP A 399 23.52 3.89 10.64
CA ASP A 399 23.67 4.22 9.23
C ASP A 399 24.53 3.20 8.49
N LEU A 400 24.13 2.92 7.25
CA LEU A 400 24.84 1.97 6.38
C LEU A 400 26.21 2.49 5.98
N LYS A 401 27.19 1.59 5.97
CA LYS A 401 28.48 1.82 5.29
C LYS A 401 28.40 1.21 3.90
N ILE A 402 28.28 2.05 2.88
CA ILE A 402 28.15 1.62 1.49
C ILE A 402 29.55 1.41 0.89
N LEU A 403 29.79 0.23 0.32
CA LEU A 403 30.96 -0.05 -0.50
C LEU A 403 30.59 0.14 -1.97
N TYR A 404 31.25 1.08 -2.65
CA TYR A 404 31.08 1.28 -4.09
C TYR A 404 32.02 0.34 -4.85
N VAL A 405 31.47 -0.39 -5.84
CA VAL A 405 32.24 -1.25 -6.74
C VAL A 405 32.35 -0.56 -8.09
N GLU A 406 33.55 -0.12 -8.45
CA GLU A 406 33.83 0.43 -9.77
C GLU A 406 34.14 -0.71 -10.74
N ILE A 407 33.32 -0.86 -11.78
CA ILE A 407 33.48 -1.91 -12.79
C ILE A 407 33.87 -1.25 -14.11
N ASN A 408 35.01 -1.64 -14.67
CA ASN A 408 35.36 -1.35 -16.06
C ASN A 408 35.07 -2.60 -16.90
N SER A 409 34.11 -2.51 -17.82
CA SER A 409 33.67 -3.62 -18.67
C SER A 409 33.80 -3.27 -20.14
N THR A 410 34.31 -4.22 -20.94
CA THR A 410 34.33 -4.14 -22.41
C THR A 410 33.38 -5.21 -22.96
N ILE A 411 32.24 -4.77 -23.50
CA ILE A 411 31.19 -5.66 -24.00
C ILE A 411 31.29 -5.76 -25.52
N TYR A 412 31.36 -7.00 -26.03
CA TYR A 412 31.32 -7.30 -27.46
C TYR A 412 29.96 -7.92 -27.80
N TYR A 413 29.29 -7.38 -28.82
CA TYR A 413 28.07 -7.94 -29.36
C TYR A 413 28.15 -7.99 -30.90
N ASN A 414 27.35 -8.85 -31.53
CA ASN A 414 27.28 -8.96 -32.98
C ASN A 414 26.23 -7.98 -33.54
N PRO A 415 26.63 -6.93 -34.30
CA PRO A 415 25.70 -5.94 -34.84
C PRO A 415 24.66 -6.53 -35.81
N SER A 416 24.96 -7.66 -36.45
CA SER A 416 24.07 -8.28 -37.44
C SER A 416 22.90 -9.08 -36.85
N GLN A 417 22.94 -9.37 -35.55
CA GLN A 417 21.89 -10.11 -34.83
C GLN A 417 21.02 -9.19 -33.96
N ILE A 418 21.15 -7.88 -34.13
CA ILE A 418 20.36 -6.90 -33.38
C ILE A 418 19.28 -6.37 -34.30
N ALA A 419 18.02 -6.53 -33.87
CA ALA A 419 16.91 -5.82 -34.47
C ALA A 419 17.13 -4.32 -34.22
N SER A 420 17.14 -3.51 -35.29
CA SER A 420 17.12 -2.05 -35.16
C SER A 420 15.97 -1.68 -34.23
N ALA A 421 16.26 -1.00 -33.13
CA ALA A 421 15.22 -0.39 -32.32
C ALA A 421 14.39 0.51 -33.24
N ALA A 422 13.07 0.28 -33.28
CA ALA A 422 12.17 1.25 -33.87
C ALA A 422 12.18 2.47 -32.96
N ASP A 423 12.58 3.62 -33.50
CA ASP A 423 12.53 4.91 -32.81
C ASP A 423 11.13 5.14 -32.20
N HIS A 424 11.06 5.28 -30.88
CA HIS A 424 9.87 5.69 -30.14
C HIS A 424 10.12 7.03 -29.45
#